data_AF-A0A2A8V1G6-F1
#
_entry.id   AF-A0A2A8V1G6-F1
#
_cell.length_a   1.000
_cell.length_b   1.000
_cell.length_c   1.000
_cell.angle_alpha   90.00
_cell.angle_beta   90.00
_cell.angle_gamma   90.00
#
_symmetry.space_group_name_H-M   'P 1'
#
loop_
_entity.id
_entity.type
_entity.pdbx_description
1 polymer ?
#
loop_
_entity_poly.entity_id
_entity_poly.type
_entity_poly.pdbx_seq_one_letter_code
_entity_poly.pdbx_strand_id
1 'polypeptide(L)'
;MFYTLWEKPVYGNDKDSIVKVIHSIEGYENRSIKILEIKDFDEWRYTAFLADHSPGYVEFQKNKNGNYRWKHLEVAEGETFASFDLFDQKLVYVTNDENEIARMEVEINGEKVQRQFTPNKETVTWAELPLNDEQEYTFRNYRYYDQEGNTISEFE
;
A
#
# COMPACT_ATOMS: atom_id res chain seq x y z
N MET A 1 41.66 -10.11 13.56
CA MET A 1 40.69 -9.42 14.44
C MET A 1 39.59 -8.92 13.53
N PHE A 2 38.46 -9.64 13.45
CA PHE A 2 37.34 -9.25 12.60
C PHE A 2 36.49 -8.26 13.38
N TYR A 3 36.54 -6.98 12.97
CA TYR A 3 35.57 -5.99 13.43
C TYR A 3 34.34 -6.14 12.54
N THR A 4 33.28 -6.77 13.04
CA THR A 4 31.95 -6.56 12.46
C THR A 4 31.57 -5.12 12.76
N LEU A 5 31.59 -4.25 11.76
CA LEU A 5 30.85 -2.98 11.82
C LEU A 5 29.39 -3.36 12.02
N TRP A 6 28.88 -3.20 13.23
CA TRP A 6 27.44 -3.20 13.45
C TRP A 6 26.91 -1.93 12.78
N GLU A 7 26.42 -2.06 11.55
CA GLU A 7 25.70 -0.97 10.91
C GLU A 7 24.56 -0.54 11.84
N LYS A 8 24.44 0.77 12.06
CA LYS A 8 23.37 1.29 12.90
C LYS A 8 22.03 0.88 12.28
N PRO A 9 21.07 0.41 13.08
CA PRO A 9 19.76 0.05 12.56
C PRO A 9 19.12 1.26 11.86
N VAL A 10 18.69 1.06 10.61
CA VAL A 10 17.95 2.07 9.84
C VAL A 10 16.47 2.01 10.26
N TYR A 11 15.85 3.17 10.47
CA TYR A 11 14.46 3.30 10.94
C TYR A 11 13.65 4.12 9.94
N GLY A 12 12.35 3.85 9.80
CA GLY A 12 11.44 4.57 8.90
C GLY A 12 10.80 5.80 9.54
N ASN A 13 11.61 6.70 10.11
CA ASN A 13 11.11 7.83 10.90
C ASN A 13 10.64 9.03 10.05
N ASP A 14 11.11 9.12 8.81
CA ASP A 14 10.81 10.17 7.85
C ASP A 14 10.96 9.62 6.42
N LYS A 15 10.59 10.41 5.40
CA LYS A 15 10.63 9.98 3.99
C LYS A 15 12.01 9.43 3.57
N ASP A 16 13.08 10.16 3.87
CA ASP A 16 14.44 9.78 3.45
C ASP A 16 14.90 8.48 4.13
N SER A 17 14.59 8.33 5.41
CA SER A 17 14.94 7.14 6.18
C SER A 17 14.09 5.93 5.83
N ILE A 18 12.81 6.12 5.44
CA ILE A 18 11.97 5.05 4.86
C ILE A 18 12.58 4.54 3.56
N VAL A 19 12.99 5.42 2.64
CA VAL A 19 13.66 5.02 1.39
C VAL A 19 14.94 4.24 1.67
N LYS A 20 15.75 4.67 2.65
CA LYS A 20 16.94 3.92 3.08
C LYS A 20 16.61 2.53 3.64
N VAL A 21 15.52 2.41 4.40
CA VAL A 21 15.07 1.10 4.88
C VAL A 21 14.68 0.21 3.70
N ILE A 22 13.89 0.72 2.75
CA ILE A 22 13.48 -0.06 1.58
C ILE A 22 14.71 -0.54 0.80
N HIS A 23 15.69 0.34 0.55
CA HIS A 23 16.94 -0.03 -0.12
C HIS A 23 17.85 -0.98 0.68
N SER A 24 17.62 -1.16 1.98
CA SER A 24 18.36 -2.14 2.78
C SER A 24 17.78 -3.56 2.68
N ILE A 25 16.63 -3.72 2.02
CA ILE A 25 15.96 -5.01 1.82
C ILE A 25 16.49 -5.65 0.54
N GLU A 26 16.81 -6.94 0.61
CA GLU A 26 17.30 -7.72 -0.53
C GLU A 26 16.31 -7.65 -1.71
N GLY A 27 16.80 -7.26 -2.90
CA GLY A 27 16.01 -7.11 -4.12
C GLY A 27 15.43 -5.71 -4.34
N TYR A 28 15.66 -4.77 -3.42
CA TYR A 28 15.17 -3.38 -3.48
C TYR A 28 16.29 -2.33 -3.51
N GLU A 29 17.55 -2.75 -3.50
CA GLU A 29 18.73 -1.88 -3.30
C GLU A 29 18.86 -0.78 -4.35
N ASN A 30 18.44 -1.06 -5.59
CA ASN A 30 18.60 -0.16 -6.73
C ASN A 30 17.28 0.31 -7.35
N ARG A 31 16.15 0.00 -6.71
CA ARG A 31 14.83 0.36 -7.25
C ARG A 31 14.52 1.82 -7.06
N SER A 32 13.89 2.47 -8.03
CA SER A 32 13.38 3.82 -7.86
C SER A 32 12.23 3.82 -6.86
N ILE A 33 12.39 4.46 -5.70
CA ILE A 33 11.34 4.55 -4.68
C ILE A 33 10.76 5.97 -4.64
N LYS A 34 9.44 6.08 -4.84
CA LYS A 34 8.69 7.33 -4.69
C LYS A 34 7.65 7.21 -3.59
N ILE A 35 7.88 7.88 -2.47
CA ILE A 35 6.92 7.93 -1.36
C ILE A 35 5.73 8.82 -1.74
N LEU A 36 4.53 8.24 -1.78
CA LEU A 36 3.30 8.97 -2.08
C LEU A 36 2.68 9.52 -0.80
N GLU A 37 2.46 8.66 0.20
CA GLU A 37 1.81 9.04 1.45
C GLU A 37 2.36 8.25 2.64
N ILE A 38 2.44 8.90 3.80
CA ILE A 38 2.77 8.27 5.08
C ILE A 38 1.58 8.49 6.00
N LYS A 39 1.09 7.42 6.61
CA LYS A 39 -0.01 7.45 7.56
C LYS A 39 0.32 6.63 8.80
N ASP A 40 0.10 7.25 9.96
CA ASP A 40 0.33 6.63 11.26
C ASP A 40 -1.00 6.20 11.88
N PHE A 41 -1.02 5.00 12.45
CA PHE A 41 -2.14 4.43 13.22
C PHE A 41 -1.58 3.85 14.51
N ASP A 42 -1.82 4.54 15.63
CA ASP A 42 -1.24 4.19 16.94
C ASP A 42 0.29 4.00 16.89
N GLU A 43 0.77 2.80 17.19
CA GLU A 43 2.18 2.43 17.18
C GLU A 43 2.65 1.92 15.80
N TRP A 44 1.84 2.07 14.75
CA TRP A 44 2.14 1.62 13.40
C TRP A 44 2.24 2.78 12.42
N ARG A 45 3.09 2.61 11.41
CA ARG A 45 3.24 3.51 10.28
C ARG A 45 3.16 2.73 8.98
N TYR A 46 2.31 3.22 8.09
CA TYR A 46 2.16 2.71 6.73
C TYR A 46 2.65 3.76 5.78
N THR A 47 3.44 3.33 4.82
CA THR A 47 3.89 4.20 3.74
C THR A 47 3.52 3.57 2.42
N ALA A 48 2.65 4.24 1.68
CA ALA A 48 2.33 3.90 0.30
C ALA A 48 3.35 4.56 -0.62
N PHE A 49 3.88 3.79 -1.57
CA PHE A 49 4.94 4.21 -2.46
C PHE A 49 4.83 3.54 -3.83
N LEU A 50 5.64 4.03 -4.77
CA LEU A 50 5.90 3.34 -6.04
C LEU A 50 7.34 2.82 -6.05
N ALA A 51 7.54 1.54 -6.36
CA ALA A 51 8.83 0.93 -6.67
C ALA A 51 8.91 0.67 -8.16
N ASP A 52 9.82 1.36 -8.86
CA ASP A 52 9.94 1.26 -10.33
C ASP A 52 8.57 1.40 -11.01
N HIS A 53 7.80 2.40 -10.57
CA HIS A 53 6.45 2.70 -11.03
C HIS A 53 5.35 1.72 -10.58
N SER A 54 5.68 0.61 -9.92
CA SER A 54 4.73 -0.37 -9.40
C SER A 54 4.19 0.03 -8.02
N PRO A 55 2.87 -0.01 -7.78
CA PRO A 55 2.25 0.21 -6.48
C PRO A 55 2.81 -0.67 -5.37
N GLY A 56 3.07 -0.10 -4.20
CA GLY A 56 3.53 -0.84 -3.03
C GLY A 56 3.22 -0.16 -1.71
N TYR A 57 3.39 -0.91 -0.62
CA TYR A 57 3.32 -0.39 0.74
C TYR A 57 4.38 -1.02 1.63
N VAL A 58 4.79 -0.26 2.65
CA VAL A 58 5.71 -0.74 3.69
C VAL A 58 5.15 -0.39 5.06
N GLU A 59 5.27 -1.36 5.97
CA GLU A 59 4.80 -1.31 7.34
C GLU A 59 5.97 -1.16 8.31
N PHE A 60 5.78 -0.28 9.30
CA PHE A 60 6.68 -0.12 10.43
C PHE A 60 5.93 -0.17 11.75
N GLN A 61 6.60 -0.70 12.78
CA GLN A 61 6.15 -0.62 14.17
C GLN A 61 7.08 0.25 14.99
N LYS A 62 6.51 1.19 15.72
CA LYS A 62 7.20 2.07 16.66
C LYS A 62 7.70 1.26 17.85
N ASN A 63 8.95 1.52 18.24
CA ASN A 63 9.54 0.92 19.43
C ASN A 63 9.52 1.89 20.62
N LYS A 64 9.93 1.39 21.80
CA LYS A 64 9.96 2.16 23.05
C LYS A 64 10.78 3.45 23.01
N ASN A 65 11.71 3.58 22.06
CA ASN A 65 12.52 4.79 21.86
C ASN A 65 11.89 5.76 20.84
N GLY A 66 10.67 5.47 20.36
CA GLY A 66 9.95 6.27 19.37
C GLY A 66 10.37 6.04 17.92
N ASN A 67 11.23 5.05 17.64
CA ASN A 67 11.71 4.78 16.28
C ASN A 67 10.89 3.69 15.58
N TYR A 68 10.61 3.88 14.29
CA TYR A 68 9.83 2.98 13.45
C TYR A 68 10.71 1.89 12.82
N ARG A 69 10.47 0.63 13.22
CA ARG A 69 11.18 -0.55 12.70
C ARG A 69 10.36 -1.22 11.62
N TRP A 70 11.00 -1.56 10.50
CA TRP A 70 10.38 -2.31 9.43
C TRP A 70 9.79 -3.64 9.92
N LYS A 71 8.66 -4.00 9.34
CA LYS A 71 7.94 -5.24 9.63
C LYS A 71 7.57 -6.01 8.38
N HIS A 72 7.01 -5.31 7.39
CA HIS A 72 6.54 -5.93 6.17
C HIS A 72 6.64 -4.94 5.00
N LEU A 73 6.79 -5.48 3.80
CA LEU A 73 6.78 -4.72 2.55
C LEU A 73 6.18 -5.60 1.46
N GLU A 74 5.33 -5.00 0.63
CA GLU A 74 4.73 -5.64 -0.53
C GLU A 74 4.72 -4.67 -1.71
N VAL A 75 4.92 -5.22 -2.92
CA VAL A 75 4.85 -4.48 -4.19
C VAL A 75 4.09 -5.34 -5.19
N ALA A 76 3.12 -4.73 -5.87
CA ALA A 76 2.38 -5.33 -6.97
C ALA A 76 3.15 -5.11 -8.28
N GLU A 77 4.11 -6.00 -8.55
CA GLU A 77 5.06 -5.86 -9.66
C GLU A 77 4.37 -5.76 -11.03
N GLY A 78 4.64 -4.67 -11.75
CA GLY A 78 4.12 -4.44 -13.10
C GLY A 78 2.65 -4.04 -13.17
N GLU A 79 1.98 -3.87 -12.03
CA GLU A 79 0.61 -3.39 -11.97
C GLU A 79 0.55 -1.86 -11.96
N THR A 80 -0.57 -1.29 -12.41
CA THR A 80 -0.83 0.16 -12.35
C THR A 80 -1.74 0.54 -11.19
N PHE A 81 -2.46 -0.43 -10.65
CA PHE A 81 -3.39 -0.31 -9.54
C PHE A 81 -3.22 -1.51 -8.62
N ALA A 82 -3.14 -1.27 -7.32
CA ALA A 82 -3.16 -2.34 -6.33
C ALA A 82 -3.95 -1.94 -5.09
N SER A 83 -4.55 -2.93 -4.45
CA SER A 83 -5.14 -2.83 -3.12
C SER A 83 -4.35 -3.70 -2.16
N PHE A 84 -4.03 -3.15 -0.99
CA PHE A 84 -3.35 -3.88 0.07
C PHE A 84 -4.21 -3.93 1.32
N ASP A 85 -4.37 -5.15 1.84
CA ASP A 85 -5.06 -5.42 3.09
C ASP A 85 -4.13 -5.05 4.26
N LEU A 86 -4.56 -4.09 5.06
CA LEU A 86 -3.86 -3.71 6.29
C LEU A 86 -4.56 -4.32 7.50
N PHE A 87 -4.10 -3.99 8.71
CA PHE A 87 -4.79 -4.39 9.93
C PHE A 87 -6.09 -3.61 10.17
N ASP A 88 -6.89 -4.11 11.13
CA ASP A 88 -8.13 -3.48 11.63
C ASP A 88 -9.00 -2.91 10.51
N GLN A 89 -9.26 -3.75 9.51
CA GLN A 89 -10.29 -3.50 8.50
C GLN A 89 -9.99 -2.29 7.62
N LYS A 90 -8.69 -2.01 7.38
CA LYS A 90 -8.25 -0.90 6.54
C LYS A 90 -7.64 -1.43 5.25
N LEU A 91 -8.01 -0.80 4.16
CA LEU A 91 -7.40 -0.99 2.86
C LEU A 91 -6.65 0.26 2.45
N VAL A 92 -5.56 0.07 1.73
CA VAL A 92 -4.94 1.13 0.97
C VAL A 92 -4.92 0.75 -0.51
N TYR A 93 -5.47 1.64 -1.33
CA TYR A 93 -5.35 1.57 -2.78
C TYR A 93 -4.23 2.49 -3.22
N VAL A 94 -3.35 2.00 -4.09
CA VAL A 94 -2.22 2.76 -4.62
C VAL A 94 -2.26 2.67 -6.14
N THR A 95 -2.22 3.83 -6.79
CA THR A 95 -2.21 3.95 -8.25
C THR A 95 -0.95 4.64 -8.73
N ASN A 96 -0.49 4.30 -9.92
CA ASN A 96 0.55 5.05 -10.64
C ASN A 96 -0.07 5.98 -11.71
N ASP A 97 0.75 6.64 -12.52
CA ASP A 97 0.27 7.60 -13.53
C ASP A 97 -0.20 6.95 -14.85
N GLU A 98 -0.14 5.63 -14.95
CA GLU A 98 -0.65 4.83 -16.07
C GLU A 98 -2.02 4.15 -15.74
N ASN A 99 -2.51 4.29 -14.50
CA ASN A 99 -3.79 3.70 -14.10
C ASN A 99 -4.98 4.36 -14.80
N GLU A 100 -5.75 3.61 -15.57
CA GLU A 100 -6.98 4.10 -16.24
C GLU A 100 -8.25 3.93 -15.39
N ILE A 101 -8.18 3.19 -14.28
CA ILE A 101 -9.34 2.91 -13.42
C ILE A 101 -9.81 4.21 -12.78
N ALA A 102 -11.04 4.61 -13.07
CA ALA A 102 -11.72 5.73 -12.45
C ALA A 102 -12.63 5.29 -11.31
N ARG A 103 -13.14 4.06 -11.37
CA ARG A 103 -14.10 3.54 -10.40
C ARG A 103 -13.99 2.03 -10.24
N MET A 104 -14.14 1.56 -9.01
CA MET A 104 -14.34 0.14 -8.73
C MET A 104 -15.66 -0.09 -8.01
N GLU A 105 -16.20 -1.28 -8.22
CA GLU A 105 -17.26 -1.87 -7.42
C GLU A 105 -16.76 -3.20 -6.88
N VAL A 106 -17.07 -3.49 -5.62
CA VAL A 106 -16.80 -4.76 -4.98
C VAL A 106 -17.91 -5.08 -4.01
N GLU A 107 -18.29 -6.34 -3.91
CA GLU A 107 -19.19 -6.82 -2.86
C GLU A 107 -18.35 -7.27 -1.66
N ILE A 108 -18.56 -6.64 -0.50
CA ILE A 108 -17.87 -6.94 0.75
C ILE A 108 -18.93 -7.41 1.75
N ASN A 109 -18.88 -8.68 2.15
CA ASN A 109 -19.88 -9.28 3.05
C ASN A 109 -21.33 -9.10 2.57
N GLY A 110 -21.56 -9.15 1.26
CA GLY A 110 -22.87 -8.94 0.64
C GLY A 110 -23.24 -7.47 0.43
N GLU A 111 -22.46 -6.52 0.95
CA GLU A 111 -22.66 -5.08 0.72
C GLU A 111 -21.88 -4.61 -0.51
N LYS A 112 -22.58 -3.97 -1.45
CA LYS A 112 -21.94 -3.39 -2.62
C LYS A 112 -21.26 -2.07 -2.26
N VAL A 113 -19.94 -2.07 -2.30
CA VAL A 113 -19.09 -0.91 -2.05
C VAL A 113 -18.59 -0.35 -3.38
N GLN A 114 -18.62 0.99 -3.50
CA GLN A 114 -18.04 1.70 -4.64
C GLN A 114 -16.90 2.59 -4.17
N ARG A 115 -15.83 2.67 -4.96
CA ARG A 115 -14.71 3.61 -4.75
C ARG A 115 -14.38 4.33 -6.05
N GLN A 116 -13.97 5.59 -5.92
CA GLN A 116 -13.59 6.45 -7.03
C GLN A 116 -12.09 6.70 -6.94
N PHE A 117 -11.46 6.80 -8.11
CA PHE A 117 -10.03 7.04 -8.28
C PHE A 117 -9.82 8.15 -9.30
N THR A 118 -8.62 8.71 -9.32
CA THR A 118 -8.24 9.68 -10.35
C THR A 118 -7.40 8.95 -11.40
N PRO A 119 -7.90 8.74 -12.63
CA PRO A 119 -7.11 8.11 -13.69
C PRO A 119 -5.87 8.93 -14.02
N ASN A 120 -4.86 8.23 -14.55
CA ASN A 120 -3.59 8.77 -15.02
C ASN A 120 -2.86 9.63 -13.98
N LYS A 121 -2.98 9.23 -12.72
CA LYS A 121 -2.41 9.98 -11.60
C LYS A 121 -1.99 9.04 -10.48
N GLU A 122 -0.79 9.30 -9.98
CA GLU A 122 -0.30 8.66 -8.77
C GLU A 122 -1.13 9.13 -7.57
N THR A 123 -1.87 8.22 -6.95
CA THR A 123 -2.73 8.54 -5.81
C THR A 123 -2.73 7.42 -4.78
N VAL A 124 -3.07 7.78 -3.55
CA VAL A 124 -3.29 6.85 -2.45
C VAL A 124 -4.71 7.09 -1.95
N THR A 125 -5.50 6.03 -1.85
CA THR A 125 -6.85 6.09 -1.29
C THR A 125 -6.95 5.12 -0.12
N TRP A 126 -7.19 5.66 1.07
CA TRP A 126 -7.46 4.84 2.26
C TRP A 126 -8.94 4.55 2.36
N ALA A 127 -9.29 3.31 2.63
CA ALA A 127 -10.66 2.90 2.87
C ALA A 127 -10.78 2.06 4.13
N GLU A 128 -11.93 2.19 4.78
CA GLU A 128 -12.36 1.27 5.82
C GLU A 128 -13.31 0.24 5.20
N LEU A 129 -13.19 -1.01 5.64
CA LEU A 129 -14.13 -2.06 5.29
C LEU A 129 -15.42 -1.90 6.12
N PRO A 130 -16.58 -2.32 5.59
CA PRO A 130 -17.83 -2.36 6.35
C PRO A 130 -17.69 -3.25 7.59
N LEU A 131 -18.13 -2.77 8.76
CA LEU A 131 -18.04 -3.54 10.01
C LEU A 131 -18.77 -4.89 9.89
N ASN A 132 -18.14 -5.95 10.39
CA ASN A 132 -18.76 -7.26 10.58
C ASN A 132 -18.55 -7.76 12.03
N ASP A 133 -19.53 -8.50 12.55
CA ASP A 133 -19.45 -9.06 13.90
C ASP A 133 -18.40 -10.19 14.00
N GLU A 134 -18.06 -10.81 12.87
CA GLU A 134 -17.21 -12.01 12.80
C GLU A 134 -15.76 -11.74 12.37
N GLN A 135 -15.38 -10.50 12.03
CA GLN A 135 -14.04 -10.13 11.50
C GLN A 135 -13.57 -10.89 10.24
N GLU A 136 -14.39 -11.77 9.67
CA GLU A 136 -14.12 -12.48 8.41
C GLU A 136 -14.72 -11.74 7.21
N TYR A 137 -13.86 -11.35 6.26
CA TYR A 137 -14.26 -10.60 5.08
C TYR A 137 -14.33 -11.50 3.85
N THR A 138 -15.46 -11.42 3.15
CA THR A 138 -15.62 -12.01 1.82
C THR A 138 -15.69 -10.91 0.79
N PHE A 139 -14.79 -10.97 -0.20
CA PHE A 139 -14.77 -10.06 -1.33
C PHE A 139 -15.19 -10.82 -2.59
N ARG A 140 -16.14 -10.26 -3.33
CA ARG A 140 -16.69 -10.89 -4.55
C ARG A 140 -17.05 -9.84 -5.59
N ASN A 141 -17.25 -10.30 -6.83
CA ASN A 141 -17.88 -9.51 -7.88
C ASN A 141 -17.16 -8.18 -8.15
N TYR A 142 -15.82 -8.21 -8.20
CA TYR A 142 -15.03 -7.03 -8.53
C TYR A 142 -15.34 -6.56 -9.94
N ARG A 143 -15.58 -5.26 -10.11
CA ARG A 143 -15.72 -4.60 -11.41
C ARG A 143 -14.97 -3.30 -11.43
N TYR A 144 -14.21 -3.09 -12.49
CA TYR A 144 -13.40 -1.88 -12.68
C TYR A 144 -13.88 -1.14 -13.93
N TYR A 145 -13.93 0.19 -13.82
CA TYR A 145 -14.46 1.06 -14.86
C TYR A 145 -13.51 2.20 -15.17
N ASP A 146 -13.44 2.58 -16.44
CA ASP A 146 -12.74 3.77 -16.90
C ASP A 146 -13.53 5.06 -16.61
N GLN A 147 -12.98 6.21 -17.02
CA GLN A 147 -13.60 7.52 -16.81
C GLN A 147 -14.90 7.73 -17.60
N GLU A 148 -15.10 6.99 -18.70
CA GLU A 148 -16.31 7.04 -19.53
C GLU A 148 -17.40 6.10 -19.00
N GLY A 149 -17.05 5.22 -18.05
CA GLY A 149 -17.93 4.22 -17.46
C GLY A 149 -17.91 2.88 -18.18
N ASN A 150 -16.98 2.65 -19.11
CA ASN A 150 -16.80 1.35 -19.73
C ASN A 150 -16.11 0.40 -18.75
N THR A 151 -16.50 -0.87 -18.77
CA THR A 151 -15.86 -1.92 -17.97
C THR A 151 -14.45 -2.19 -18.50
N ILE A 152 -13.45 -2.09 -17.63
CA ILE A 152 -12.05 -2.48 -17.89
C ILE A 152 -11.90 -3.99 -17.62
N SER A 153 -12.39 -4.45 -16.47
CA SER A 153 -12.28 -5.86 -16.05
C SER A 153 -13.34 -6.23 -15.01
N GLU A 154 -13.63 -7.53 -14.93
CA GLU A 154 -14.57 -8.12 -13.97
C GLU A 154 -14.02 -9.44 -13.43
N PHE A 155 -14.19 -9.69 -12.14
CA PHE A 155 -13.80 -10.93 -11.44
C PHE A 155 -14.91 -11.35 -10.48
N GLU A 156 -15.26 -12.63 -10.48
CA GLU A 156 -16.30 -13.19 -9.60
C GLU A 156 -15.77 -13.54 -8.21
#